data_AF-A0A1G3FUV0-F1
#
_entry.id   AF-A0A1G3FUV0-F1
#
_cell.length_a   1.000
_cell.length_b   1.000
_cell.length_c   1.000
_cell.angle_alpha   90.00
_cell.angle_beta   90.00
_cell.angle_gamma   90.00
#
_symmetry.space_group_name_H-M   'P 1'
#
loop_
_entity.id
_entity.type
_entity.pdbx_description
1 polymer ?
#
loop_
_entity_poly.entity_id
_entity_poly.type
_entity_poly.pdbx_seq_one_letter_code
_entity_poly.pdbx_strand_id
1 'polypeptide(L)'
;MSAVVPLSALLDARQVWRGRAPEVPIGEQPTGWRALDAVLPAGGWSEAALSEILLPVDGVGELRLVLPTLARLTQGRRHVVIVSPPYAPCVAGWRQQGIDMRRVEIVAAAEKDVLWATEQCLRSGSCAAVLAWPLHADDRALRRLQVAAVTGQSLAFVFRDRSHLSNASPAALRLELEASPRSQ
;
A
#
# COMPACT_ATOMS: atom_id res chain seq x y z
N MET A 1 13.80 -10.04 -45.16
CA MET A 1 12.77 -8.99 -45.12
C MET A 1 11.79 -9.36 -44.01
N SER A 2 11.84 -8.67 -42.86
CA SER A 2 10.89 -8.91 -41.77
C SER A 2 9.52 -8.40 -42.22
N ALA A 3 8.55 -9.30 -42.40
CA ALA A 3 7.20 -8.91 -42.78
C ALA A 3 6.53 -8.23 -41.59
N VAL A 4 6.08 -6.99 -41.77
CA VAL A 4 5.33 -6.27 -40.74
C VAL A 4 3.97 -6.93 -40.60
N VAL A 5 3.76 -7.69 -39.53
CA VAL A 5 2.45 -8.30 -39.22
C VAL A 5 1.59 -7.26 -38.50
N PRO A 6 0.35 -7.00 -38.96
CA PRO A 6 -0.53 -6.06 -38.29
C PRO A 6 -0.95 -6.60 -36.92
N LEU A 7 -0.91 -5.74 -35.89
CA LEU A 7 -1.26 -6.09 -34.52
C LEU A 7 -2.68 -6.68 -34.39
N SER A 8 -3.62 -6.23 -35.22
CA SER A 8 -4.99 -6.78 -35.27
C SER A 8 -4.99 -8.27 -35.61
N ALA A 9 -4.21 -8.71 -36.60
CA ALA A 9 -4.13 -10.11 -36.98
C ALA A 9 -3.60 -11.00 -35.83
N LEU A 10 -2.66 -10.48 -35.03
CA LEU A 10 -2.16 -11.19 -33.84
C LEU A 10 -3.20 -11.27 -32.72
N LEU A 11 -4.02 -10.23 -32.54
CA LEU A 11 -5.12 -10.19 -31.57
C LEU A 11 -6.26 -11.14 -31.98
N ASP A 12 -6.64 -11.12 -33.26
CA ASP A 12 -7.70 -11.97 -33.83
C ASP A 12 -7.31 -13.45 -33.78
N ALA A 13 -6.03 -13.75 -34.08
CA ALA A 13 -5.46 -15.08 -33.95
C ALA A 13 -5.24 -15.53 -32.49
N ARG A 14 -5.56 -14.71 -31.49
CA ARG A 14 -5.29 -14.93 -30.06
C ARG A 14 -3.83 -15.26 -29.73
N GLN A 15 -2.90 -14.83 -30.58
CA GLN A 15 -1.46 -14.99 -30.35
C GLN A 15 -0.94 -13.94 -29.37
N VAL A 16 -1.63 -12.81 -29.29
CA VAL A 16 -1.44 -11.80 -28.25
C VAL A 16 -2.81 -11.40 -27.69
N TRP A 17 -2.82 -10.92 -26.47
CA TRP A 17 -4.00 -10.38 -25.81
C TRP A 17 -3.84 -8.88 -25.59
N ARG A 18 -4.95 -8.15 -25.66
CA ARG A 18 -4.97 -6.74 -25.23
C ARG A 18 -5.44 -6.71 -23.79
N GLY A 19 -4.52 -6.48 -22.86
CA GLY A 19 -4.86 -6.17 -21.49
C GLY A 19 -5.75 -4.93 -21.47
N ARG A 20 -6.98 -5.06 -20.96
CA ARG A 20 -7.77 -3.89 -20.54
C ARG A 20 -7.44 -3.64 -19.09
N ALA A 21 -7.08 -2.40 -18.76
CA ALA A 21 -7.05 -2.01 -17.36
C ALA A 21 -8.48 -2.21 -16.83
N PRO A 22 -8.66 -2.97 -15.73
CA PRO A 22 -9.97 -3.04 -15.10
C PRO A 22 -10.38 -1.63 -14.68
N GLU A 23 -11.65 -1.31 -14.86
CA GLU A 23 -12.21 -0.06 -14.36
C GLU A 23 -12.07 -0.08 -12.83
N VAL A 24 -11.40 0.93 -12.28
CA VAL A 24 -11.19 1.02 -10.83
C VAL A 24 -12.44 1.66 -10.25
N PRO A 25 -13.28 0.93 -9.49
CA PRO A 25 -14.44 1.54 -8.85
C PRO A 25 -13.98 2.62 -7.88
N ILE A 26 -14.76 3.70 -7.78
CA ILE A 26 -14.55 4.72 -6.75
C ILE A 26 -14.68 4.04 -5.40
N GLY A 27 -13.62 4.09 -4.60
CA GLY A 27 -13.58 3.47 -3.28
C GLY A 27 -14.06 4.44 -2.20
N GLU A 28 -14.49 3.90 -1.07
CA GLU A 28 -14.92 4.67 0.11
C GLU A 28 -13.76 4.97 1.08
N GLN A 29 -12.52 4.89 0.61
CA GLN A 29 -11.32 5.00 1.45
C GLN A 29 -10.55 6.29 1.13
N PRO A 30 -11.01 7.47 1.60
CA PRO A 30 -10.27 8.72 1.36
C PRO A 30 -8.90 8.66 2.04
N THR A 31 -7.91 9.28 1.40
CA THR A 31 -6.56 9.43 1.96
C THR A 31 -6.52 10.44 3.10
N GLY A 32 -7.49 11.38 3.12
CA GLY A 32 -7.52 12.56 3.98
C GLY A 32 -6.81 13.77 3.36
N TRP A 33 -6.24 13.61 2.16
CA TRP A 33 -5.64 14.67 1.37
C TRP A 33 -6.49 14.91 0.13
N ARG A 34 -7.37 15.91 0.18
CA ARG A 34 -8.34 16.17 -0.91
C ARG A 34 -7.67 16.34 -2.29
N ALA A 35 -6.48 16.95 -2.34
CA ALA A 35 -5.72 17.12 -3.57
C ALA A 35 -5.20 15.78 -4.12
N LEU A 36 -4.84 14.84 -3.24
CA LEU A 36 -4.45 13.49 -3.62
C LEU A 36 -5.67 12.67 -4.05
N ASP A 37 -6.74 12.68 -3.26
CA ASP A 37 -7.99 11.98 -3.58
C ASP A 37 -8.51 12.34 -4.98
N ALA A 38 -8.39 13.62 -5.37
CA ALA A 38 -8.82 14.10 -6.69
C ALA A 38 -8.03 13.53 -7.88
N VAL A 39 -6.81 13.02 -7.66
CA VAL A 39 -5.95 12.48 -8.73
C VAL A 39 -5.82 10.95 -8.68
N LEU A 40 -6.26 10.31 -7.59
CA LEU A 40 -6.20 8.86 -7.47
C LEU A 40 -7.32 8.19 -8.28
N PRO A 41 -7.03 7.06 -8.97
CA PRO A 41 -8.03 6.37 -9.81
C PRO A 41 -9.32 5.98 -9.06
N ALA A 42 -9.18 5.61 -7.79
CA ALA A 42 -10.31 5.22 -6.93
C ALA A 42 -10.92 6.40 -6.15
N GLY A 43 -10.46 7.65 -6.36
CA GLY A 43 -10.85 8.78 -5.51
C GLY A 43 -10.30 8.73 -4.08
N GLY A 44 -9.27 7.91 -3.86
CA GLY A 44 -8.73 7.54 -2.55
C GLY A 44 -7.89 6.26 -2.63
N TRP A 45 -7.70 5.59 -1.51
CA TRP A 45 -7.11 4.25 -1.48
C TRP A 45 -8.04 3.23 -2.15
N SER A 46 -7.45 2.25 -2.85
CA SER A 46 -8.19 1.09 -3.32
C SER A 46 -8.69 0.25 -2.14
N GLU A 47 -9.96 -0.15 -2.19
CA GLU A 47 -10.57 -0.94 -1.13
C GLU A 47 -9.91 -2.32 -1.00
N ALA A 48 -9.67 -2.76 0.24
CA ALA A 48 -9.12 -4.08 0.56
C ALA A 48 -7.88 -4.47 -0.27
N ALA A 49 -6.98 -3.51 -0.51
CA ALA A 49 -5.88 -3.67 -1.45
C ALA A 49 -4.53 -3.24 -0.88
N LEU A 50 -3.47 -3.70 -1.56
CA LEU A 50 -2.09 -3.30 -1.32
C LEU A 50 -1.80 -1.99 -2.02
N SER A 51 -1.31 -1.02 -1.24
CA SER A 51 -0.67 0.19 -1.71
C SER A 51 0.83 0.15 -1.39
N GLU A 52 1.66 0.39 -2.39
CA GLU A 52 3.09 0.61 -2.19
C GLU A 52 3.38 2.10 -2.05
N ILE A 53 4.18 2.42 -1.02
CA ILE A 53 4.67 3.78 -0.80
C ILE A 53 6.19 3.71 -0.95
N LEU A 54 6.68 4.26 -2.05
CA LEU A 54 8.07 4.23 -2.46
C LEU A 54 8.78 5.47 -1.94
N LEU A 55 9.88 5.26 -1.24
CA LEU A 55 10.59 6.27 -0.47
C LEU A 55 12.01 6.47 -1.01
N PRO A 56 12.53 7.70 -1.04
CA PRO A 56 13.93 7.96 -1.32
C PRO A 56 14.84 7.46 -0.20
N VAL A 57 14.34 7.49 1.04
CA VAL A 57 14.90 6.91 2.25
C VAL A 57 13.78 6.83 3.29
N ASP A 58 13.84 5.88 4.22
CA ASP A 58 12.92 5.84 5.37
C ASP A 58 13.10 7.04 6.31
N GLY A 59 12.07 7.36 7.10
CA GLY A 59 12.14 8.46 8.08
C GLY A 59 11.97 9.86 7.49
N VAL A 60 11.58 9.98 6.21
CA VAL A 60 11.25 11.26 5.55
C VAL A 60 9.90 11.84 5.99
N GLY A 61 9.19 11.14 6.88
CA GLY A 61 7.84 11.52 7.33
C GLY A 61 6.75 10.88 6.48
N GLU A 62 7.06 9.74 5.85
CA GLU A 62 6.17 8.94 5.02
C GLU A 62 4.84 8.62 5.69
N LEU A 63 4.86 8.44 7.02
CA LEU A 63 3.66 8.18 7.79
C LEU A 63 2.64 9.32 7.69
N ARG A 64 3.06 10.57 7.49
CA ARG A 64 2.15 11.71 7.34
C ARG A 64 1.13 11.52 6.22
N LEU A 65 1.51 10.79 5.16
CA LEU A 65 0.60 10.45 4.07
C LEU A 65 -0.59 9.62 4.58
N VAL A 66 -0.31 8.61 5.42
CA VAL A 66 -1.31 7.63 5.87
C VAL A 66 -1.96 7.97 7.21
N LEU A 67 -1.38 8.86 8.02
CA LEU A 67 -1.89 9.22 9.36
C LEU A 67 -3.38 9.63 9.36
N PRO A 68 -3.90 10.46 8.42
CA PRO A 68 -5.33 10.79 8.40
C PRO A 68 -6.22 9.56 8.18
N THR A 69 -5.74 8.61 7.36
CA THR A 69 -6.42 7.33 7.14
C THR A 69 -6.43 6.49 8.41
N LEU A 70 -5.30 6.39 9.11
CA LEU A 70 -5.22 5.63 10.37
C LEU A 70 -6.09 6.25 11.47
N ALA A 71 -6.12 7.58 11.57
CA ALA A 71 -6.97 8.30 12.52
C ALA A 71 -8.46 7.95 12.30
N ARG A 72 -8.92 7.92 11.04
CA ARG A 72 -10.27 7.47 10.68
C ARG A 72 -10.50 5.99 11.03
N LEU A 73 -9.60 5.11 10.63
CA LEU A 73 -9.77 3.67 10.83
C LEU A 73 -9.76 3.26 12.30
N THR A 74 -8.97 3.93 13.13
CA THR A 74 -8.90 3.68 14.58
C THR A 74 -10.15 4.14 15.36
N GLN A 75 -11.08 4.87 14.74
CA GLN A 75 -12.41 5.11 15.32
C GLN A 75 -13.33 3.88 15.17
N GLY A 76 -12.96 2.92 14.33
CA GLY A 76 -13.70 1.68 14.13
C GLY A 76 -13.43 0.62 15.20
N ARG A 77 -13.91 -0.59 14.92
CA ARG A 77 -13.74 -1.77 15.79
C ARG A 77 -12.48 -2.58 15.49
N ARG A 78 -11.98 -2.52 14.25
CA ARG A 78 -10.84 -3.30 13.76
C ARG A 78 -9.52 -2.58 14.08
N HIS A 79 -8.45 -3.35 14.25
CA HIS A 79 -7.14 -2.82 14.65
C HIS A 79 -6.34 -2.30 13.45
N VAL A 80 -5.49 -1.30 13.69
CA VAL A 80 -4.40 -0.93 12.78
C VAL A 80 -3.14 -1.62 13.29
N VAL A 81 -2.51 -2.44 12.46
CA VAL A 81 -1.30 -3.17 12.84
C VAL A 81 -0.07 -2.59 12.13
N ILE A 82 1.00 -2.40 12.89
CA ILE A 82 2.29 -1.91 12.39
C ILE A 82 3.29 -3.04 12.60
N VAL A 83 3.78 -3.61 11.50
CA VAL A 83 4.73 -4.73 11.53
C VAL A 83 6.14 -4.20 11.35
N SER A 84 6.98 -4.42 12.36
CA SER A 84 8.40 -4.04 12.41
C SER A 84 8.69 -2.66 11.81
N PRO A 85 8.13 -1.56 12.37
CA PRO A 85 8.45 -0.22 11.90
C PRO A 85 9.95 0.07 12.13
N PRO A 86 10.63 0.79 11.22
CA PRO A 86 12.06 1.08 11.34
C PRO A 86 12.37 1.94 12.57
N TYR A 87 11.40 2.74 13.00
CA TYR A 87 11.46 3.60 14.17
C TYR A 87 10.22 3.41 15.05
N ALA A 88 10.38 3.58 16.36
CA ALA A 88 9.26 3.56 17.28
C ALA A 88 8.26 4.70 16.95
N PRO A 89 6.96 4.41 16.75
CA PRO A 89 5.95 5.44 16.56
C PRO A 89 5.91 6.43 17.74
N CYS A 90 5.94 7.73 17.44
CA CYS A 90 5.76 8.77 18.45
C CYS A 90 4.29 8.82 18.89
N VAL A 91 3.97 8.10 19.98
CA VAL A 91 2.61 7.96 20.53
C VAL A 91 1.94 9.31 20.75
N ALA A 92 2.66 10.30 21.30
CA ALA A 92 2.11 11.64 21.54
C ALA A 92 1.72 12.33 20.23
N GLY A 93 2.59 12.28 19.21
CA GLY A 93 2.31 12.85 17.89
C GLY A 93 1.13 12.17 17.21
N TRP A 94 1.02 10.85 17.31
CA TRP A 94 -0.08 10.09 16.72
C TRP A 94 -1.43 10.42 17.38
N ARG A 95 -1.46 10.55 18.71
CA ARG A 95 -2.67 11.00 19.44
C ARG A 95 -3.10 12.41 19.06
N GLN A 96 -2.15 13.31 18.84
CA GLN A 96 -2.45 14.67 18.36
C GLN A 96 -3.06 14.68 16.95
N GLN A 97 -2.77 13.67 16.14
CA GLN A 97 -3.39 13.45 14.83
C GLN A 97 -4.74 12.71 14.91
N GLY A 98 -5.27 12.45 16.11
CA GLY A 98 -6.57 11.82 16.32
C GLY A 98 -6.55 10.29 16.27
N ILE A 99 -5.38 9.65 16.34
CA ILE A 99 -5.27 8.19 16.35
C ILE A 99 -5.62 7.65 17.74
N ASP A 100 -6.57 6.72 17.82
CA ASP A 100 -6.84 5.97 19.03
C ASP A 100 -5.80 4.85 19.19
N MET A 101 -4.82 5.09 20.05
CA MET A 101 -3.73 4.16 20.31
C MET A 101 -4.19 2.82 20.92
N ARG A 102 -5.43 2.72 21.45
CA ARG A 102 -6.01 1.45 21.92
C ARG A 102 -6.40 0.52 20.76
N ARG A 103 -6.42 1.03 19.53
CA ARG A 103 -6.68 0.30 18.29
C ARG A 103 -5.42 0.10 17.46
N VAL A 104 -4.25 0.45 17.97
CA VAL A 104 -2.97 0.29 17.28
C VAL A 104 -2.18 -0.82 17.94
N GLU A 105 -1.81 -1.83 17.16
CA GLU A 105 -0.92 -2.91 17.60
C GLU A 105 0.42 -2.80 16.89
N ILE A 106 1.51 -3.02 17.61
CA ILE A 106 2.86 -3.09 17.04
C ILE A 106 3.35 -4.52 17.16
N VAL A 107 3.63 -5.14 16.02
CA VAL A 107 4.17 -6.50 15.95
C VAL A 107 5.66 -6.41 15.66
N ALA A 108 6.47 -6.86 16.60
CA ALA A 108 7.90 -7.06 16.38
C ALA A 108 8.13 -8.43 15.72
N ALA A 109 8.76 -8.43 14.56
CA ALA A 109 9.15 -9.64 13.84
C ALA A 109 10.60 -9.51 13.35
N ALA A 110 11.31 -10.65 13.28
CA ALA A 110 12.57 -10.72 12.56
C ALA A 110 12.32 -10.45 11.07
N GLU A 111 13.32 -9.91 10.37
CA GLU A 111 13.16 -9.48 8.97
C GLU A 111 12.54 -10.55 8.06
N LYS A 112 13.04 -11.79 8.16
CA LYS A 112 12.54 -12.94 7.39
C LYS A 112 11.05 -13.23 7.60
N ASP A 113 10.49 -12.79 8.73
CA ASP A 113 9.12 -13.06 9.16
C ASP A 113 8.20 -11.84 8.98
N VAL A 114 8.73 -10.65 8.62
CA VAL A 114 7.93 -9.42 8.45
C VAL A 114 6.80 -9.61 7.44
N LEU A 115 7.12 -10.14 6.25
CA LEU A 115 6.12 -10.39 5.20
C LEU A 115 5.11 -11.45 5.63
N TRP A 116 5.56 -12.49 6.33
CA TRP A 116 4.67 -13.54 6.84
C TRP A 116 3.70 -12.98 7.90
N ALA A 117 4.21 -12.22 8.87
CA ALA A 117 3.41 -11.59 9.92
C ALA A 117 2.40 -10.60 9.33
N THR A 118 2.83 -9.80 8.34
CA THR A 118 1.96 -8.89 7.59
C THR A 118 0.82 -9.65 6.90
N GLU A 119 1.15 -10.76 6.21
CA GLU A 119 0.15 -11.62 5.57
C GLU A 119 -0.84 -12.20 6.59
N GLN A 120 -0.38 -12.70 7.74
CA GLN A 120 -1.27 -13.24 8.77
C GLN A 120 -2.21 -12.17 9.33
N CYS A 121 -1.70 -10.98 9.62
CA CYS A 121 -2.50 -9.86 10.10
C CYS A 121 -3.59 -9.49 9.09
N LEU A 122 -3.21 -9.37 7.81
CA LEU A 122 -4.15 -9.07 6.72
C LEU A 122 -5.22 -10.16 6.57
N ARG A 123 -4.84 -11.45 6.56
CA ARG A 123 -5.79 -12.57 6.38
C ARG A 123 -6.76 -12.76 7.55
N SER A 124 -6.44 -12.24 8.73
CA SER A 124 -7.24 -12.46 9.96
C SER A 124 -8.66 -11.88 9.91
N GLY A 125 -8.92 -10.91 9.02
CA GLY A 125 -10.18 -10.15 8.99
C GLY A 125 -10.38 -9.19 10.17
N SER A 126 -9.46 -9.17 11.12
CA SER A 126 -9.54 -8.36 12.35
C SER A 126 -8.87 -6.99 12.22
N CYS A 127 -8.09 -6.79 11.15
CA CYS A 127 -7.38 -5.55 10.88
C CYS A 127 -8.22 -4.61 9.99
N ALA A 128 -8.12 -3.31 10.24
CA ALA A 128 -8.59 -2.28 9.32
C ALA A 128 -7.48 -1.92 8.32
N ALA A 129 -6.25 -1.84 8.82
CA ALA A 129 -5.05 -1.62 8.01
C ALA A 129 -3.84 -2.35 8.61
N VAL A 130 -2.90 -2.75 7.75
CA VAL A 130 -1.60 -3.28 8.15
C VAL A 130 -0.49 -2.53 7.42
N LEU A 131 0.51 -2.04 8.16
CA LEU A 131 1.66 -1.30 7.65
C LEU A 131 2.93 -2.13 7.84
N ALA A 132 3.82 -2.18 6.85
CA ALA A 132 5.08 -2.90 6.93
C ALA A 132 6.22 -2.21 6.17
N TRP A 133 7.46 -2.38 6.66
CA TRP A 133 8.70 -1.92 6.04
C TRP A 133 9.64 -3.11 5.76
N PRO A 134 9.28 -4.03 4.85
CA PRO A 134 10.17 -5.13 4.51
C PRO A 134 11.42 -4.60 3.80
N LEU A 135 12.61 -5.08 4.18
CA LEU A 135 13.85 -4.79 3.46
C LEU A 135 13.83 -5.44 2.07
N HIS A 136 13.20 -6.62 1.96
CA HIS A 136 13.06 -7.33 0.70
C HIS A 136 11.63 -7.82 0.52
N ALA A 137 11.00 -7.43 -0.60
CA ALA A 137 9.70 -7.95 -1.01
C ALA A 137 9.71 -8.29 -2.50
N ASP A 138 9.70 -9.58 -2.81
CA ASP A 138 9.58 -10.06 -4.17
C ASP A 138 8.13 -10.01 -4.67
N ASP A 139 7.93 -10.13 -5.98
CA ASP A 139 6.60 -10.08 -6.59
C ASP A 139 5.66 -11.17 -6.02
N ARG A 140 6.19 -12.35 -5.70
CA ARG A 140 5.41 -13.42 -5.07
C ARG A 140 4.89 -13.01 -3.69
N ALA A 141 5.71 -12.42 -2.84
CA ALA A 141 5.30 -11.94 -1.54
C ALA A 141 4.25 -10.82 -1.66
N LEU A 142 4.47 -9.85 -2.54
CA LEU A 142 3.51 -8.75 -2.75
C LEU A 142 2.16 -9.27 -3.26
N ARG A 143 2.15 -10.27 -4.15
CA ARG A 143 0.91 -10.91 -4.61
C ARG A 143 0.18 -11.59 -3.45
N ARG A 144 0.91 -12.27 -2.56
CA ARG A 144 0.32 -12.88 -1.36
C ARG A 144 -0.28 -11.82 -0.43
N LEU A 145 0.40 -10.70 -0.24
CA LEU A 145 -0.13 -9.58 0.55
C LEU A 145 -1.38 -8.96 -0.08
N GLN A 146 -1.40 -8.77 -1.40
CA GLN A 146 -2.59 -8.29 -2.12
C GLN A 146 -3.78 -9.24 -1.95
N VAL A 147 -3.56 -10.56 -2.09
CA VAL A 147 -4.61 -11.56 -1.85
C VAL A 147 -5.07 -11.55 -0.39
N ALA A 148 -4.14 -11.41 0.56
CA ALA A 148 -4.44 -11.33 1.98
C ALA A 148 -5.27 -10.09 2.34
N ALA A 149 -4.95 -8.93 1.77
CA ALA A 149 -5.68 -7.68 1.93
C ALA A 149 -7.14 -7.83 1.49
N VAL A 150 -7.36 -8.44 0.33
CA VAL A 150 -8.71 -8.76 -0.18
C VAL A 150 -9.42 -9.76 0.73
N THR A 151 -8.72 -10.81 1.15
CA THR A 151 -9.28 -11.88 1.98
C THR A 151 -9.80 -11.35 3.32
N GLY A 152 -9.01 -10.52 4.02
CA GLY A 152 -9.41 -9.94 5.29
C GLY A 152 -10.02 -8.54 5.21
N GLN A 153 -10.39 -8.09 4.00
CA GLN A 153 -11.05 -6.80 3.77
C GLN A 153 -10.30 -5.63 4.44
N SER A 154 -8.97 -5.61 4.31
CA SER A 154 -8.04 -4.72 5.02
C SER A 154 -7.21 -3.90 4.05
N LEU A 155 -6.89 -2.66 4.40
CA LEU A 155 -5.89 -1.90 3.65
C LEU A 155 -4.47 -2.42 3.98
N ALA A 156 -3.64 -2.61 2.97
CA ALA A 156 -2.24 -2.96 3.17
C ALA A 156 -1.35 -1.83 2.66
N PHE A 157 -0.41 -1.38 3.49
CA PHE A 157 0.59 -0.39 3.12
C PHE A 157 1.98 -1.01 3.29
N VAL A 158 2.73 -1.04 2.19
CA VAL A 158 4.11 -1.50 2.21
C VAL A 158 5.01 -0.35 1.79
N PHE A 159 5.91 0.03 2.70
CA PHE A 159 6.89 1.07 2.47
C PHE A 159 8.17 0.45 1.95
N ARG A 160 8.68 0.96 0.82
CA ARG A 160 9.86 0.38 0.15
C ARG A 160 10.75 1.46 -0.42
N ASP A 161 11.98 1.09 -0.74
CA ASP A 161 12.91 1.96 -1.46
C ASP A 161 12.43 2.26 -2.89
N ARG A 162 12.61 3.52 -3.33
CA ARG A 162 12.24 4.00 -4.68
C ARG A 162 12.99 3.31 -5.81
N SER A 163 14.11 2.63 -5.55
CA SER A 163 14.78 1.78 -6.54
C SER A 163 13.85 0.71 -7.14
N HIS A 164 12.73 0.39 -6.49
CA HIS A 164 11.70 -0.51 -7.00
C HIS A 164 10.70 0.12 -7.98
N LEU A 165 10.80 1.41 -8.32
CA LEU A 165 9.88 2.08 -9.26
C LEU A 165 9.75 1.34 -10.59
N SER A 166 10.89 0.93 -11.17
CA SER A 166 10.95 0.22 -12.44
C SER A 166 10.44 -1.22 -12.38
N ASN A 167 10.27 -1.79 -11.19
CA ASN A 167 9.81 -3.15 -11.03
C ASN A 167 8.30 -3.22 -11.21
N ALA A 168 7.83 -4.23 -11.93
CA ALA A 168 6.41 -4.54 -11.96
C ALA A 168 5.93 -4.89 -10.54
N SER A 169 4.71 -4.49 -10.22
CA SER A 169 4.12 -4.72 -8.90
C SER A 169 2.65 -5.13 -9.02
N PRO A 170 2.18 -6.05 -8.16
CA PRO A 170 0.78 -6.43 -8.07
C PRO A 170 -0.06 -5.44 -7.23
N ALA A 171 0.54 -4.41 -6.64
CA ALA A 171 -0.18 -3.43 -5.83
C ALA A 171 -1.21 -2.66 -6.67
N ALA A 172 -2.40 -2.44 -6.10
CA ALA A 172 -3.45 -1.68 -6.76
C ALA A 172 -3.09 -0.20 -6.92
N LEU A 173 -2.25 0.31 -6.01
CA LEU A 173 -1.75 1.68 -6.04
C LEU A 173 -0.26 1.70 -5.69
N ARG A 174 0.50 2.54 -6.40
CA ARG A 174 1.90 2.83 -6.09
C ARG A 174 2.08 4.34 -6.05
N LEU A 175 2.67 4.84 -4.97
CA LEU A 175 2.95 6.26 -4.77
C LEU A 175 4.44 6.43 -4.49
N GLU A 176 5.10 7.34 -5.19
CA GLU A 176 6.43 7.81 -4.81
C GLU A 176 6.29 9.06 -3.94
N LEU A 177 7.03 9.09 -2.83
CA LEU A 177 7.14 10.28 -2.00
C LEU A 177 8.44 11.00 -2.28
N GLU A 178 8.34 12.25 -2.75
CA GLU A 178 9.51 13.11 -2.89
C GLU A 178 9.72 13.91 -1.60
N ALA A 179 10.85 13.69 -0.94
CA ALA A 179 11.30 14.52 0.16
C ALA A 179 12.11 15.70 -0.40
N SER A 180 11.44 16.81 -0.71
CA SER A 180 12.16 18.06 -0.97
C SER A 180 12.65 18.63 0.37
N PRO A 181 13.95 18.92 0.53
CA PRO A 181 14.40 19.68 1.69
C PRO A 181 13.64 21.02 1.68
N ARG A 182 12.97 21.35 2.78
CA ARG A 182 12.42 22.68 2.95
C ARG A 182 13.59 23.65 2.91
N SER A 183 13.69 24.44 1.84
CA SER A 183 14.40 25.71 1.90
C SER A 183 13.73 26.54 3.01
N GLN A 184 14.49 26.78 4.07
CA GLN A 184 14.13 27.75 5.11
C GLN A 184 14.27 29.16 4.54
#